data_AF-A0A958VQ51-F1
#
_entry.id   AF-A0A958VQ51-F1
#
_cell.length_a   1.000
_cell.length_b   1.000
_cell.length_c   1.000
_cell.angle_alpha   90.00
_cell.angle_beta   90.00
_cell.angle_gamma   90.00
#
_symmetry.space_group_name_H-M   'P 1'
#
loop_
_entity.id
_entity.type
_entity.pdbx_description
1 polymer ?
#
loop_
_entity_poly.entity_id
_entity_poly.type
_entity_poly.pdbx_seq_one_letter_code
_entity_poly.pdbx_strand_id
1 'polypeptide(L)'
;MSKNLTKRSEDYSKWYNELVVKADLAENSGVRGSMVIKPYGFAIWEKMQAELDRMFKETGHQNAYFPLFIPKSYFSKEASHVDGFAKECAVVTHYRLKTAEDGSGVVV
;
A
#
# COMPACT_ATOMS: atom_id res chain seq x y z
N MET A 1 -10.10 -17.74 -25.16
CA MET A 1 -10.62 -17.74 -23.77
C MET A 1 -9.78 -18.71 -22.96
N SER A 2 -8.99 -18.23 -22.00
CA SER A 2 -8.18 -19.07 -21.11
C SER A 2 -9.07 -20.13 -20.46
N LYS A 3 -8.86 -21.40 -20.80
CA LYS A 3 -9.79 -22.50 -20.48
C LYS A 3 -10.00 -22.77 -18.97
N ASN A 4 -9.33 -22.04 -18.08
CA ASN A 4 -9.28 -22.31 -16.64
C ASN A 4 -9.52 -21.07 -15.76
N LEU A 5 -10.29 -20.06 -16.19
CA LEU A 5 -10.65 -18.91 -15.34
C LEU A 5 -12.13 -18.98 -14.97
N THR A 6 -12.45 -18.73 -13.70
CA THR A 6 -13.84 -18.58 -13.24
C THR A 6 -14.56 -17.52 -14.08
N LYS A 7 -15.83 -17.75 -14.43
CA LYS A 7 -16.59 -16.75 -15.18
C LYS A 7 -16.86 -15.55 -14.27
N ARG A 8 -16.61 -14.34 -14.79
CA ARG A 8 -16.88 -13.08 -14.10
C ARG A 8 -18.32 -12.96 -13.57
N SER A 9 -19.30 -13.51 -14.30
CA SER A 9 -20.72 -13.47 -13.93
C SER A 9 -21.12 -14.47 -12.84
N GLU A 10 -20.27 -15.46 -12.55
CA GLU A 10 -20.53 -16.54 -11.60
C GLU A 10 -19.94 -16.19 -10.22
N ASP A 11 -18.67 -15.79 -10.20
CA ASP A 11 -18.00 -15.32 -9.00
C ASP A 11 -16.95 -14.27 -9.40
N TYR A 12 -17.32 -13.00 -9.22
CA TYR A 12 -16.47 -11.86 -9.57
C TYR A 12 -15.21 -11.81 -8.71
N SER A 13 -15.33 -12.08 -7.41
CA SER A 13 -14.22 -12.00 -6.46
C SER A 13 -13.15 -13.03 -6.79
N LYS A 14 -13.57 -14.28 -7.05
CA LYS A 14 -12.65 -15.34 -7.47
C LYS A 14 -12.05 -15.06 -8.84
N TRP A 15 -12.86 -14.64 -9.81
CA TRP A 15 -12.38 -14.26 -11.15
C TRP A 15 -11.29 -13.17 -11.07
N TYR A 16 -11.51 -12.12 -10.27
CA TYR A 16 -10.56 -11.03 -10.12
C TYR A 16 -9.23 -11.50 -9.52
N ASN A 17 -9.29 -12.24 -8.41
CA ASN A 17 -8.09 -12.76 -7.76
C ASN A 17 -7.32 -13.74 -8.66
N GLU A 18 -8.02 -14.63 -9.37
CA GLU A 18 -7.39 -15.53 -10.34
C GLU A 18 -6.74 -14.75 -11.48
N LEU A 19 -7.37 -13.69 -11.97
CA LEU A 19 -6.83 -12.87 -13.05
C LEU A 19 -5.56 -12.15 -12.61
N VAL A 20 -5.57 -11.50 -11.43
CA VAL A 20 -4.40 -10.80 -10.88
C VAL A 20 -3.21 -11.74 -10.73
N VAL A 21 -3.44 -12.94 -10.19
CA VAL A 21 -2.39 -13.94 -9.97
C VAL A 21 -1.92 -14.55 -11.30
N LYS A 22 -2.85 -14.99 -12.17
CA LYS A 22 -2.50 -15.66 -13.45
C LYS A 22 -1.85 -14.71 -14.46
N ALA A 23 -2.17 -13.42 -14.39
CA ALA A 23 -1.51 -12.39 -15.18
C ALA A 23 -0.19 -11.92 -14.58
N ASP A 24 0.25 -12.48 -13.45
CA ASP A 24 1.51 -12.14 -12.79
C ASP A 24 1.60 -10.65 -12.38
N LEU A 25 0.48 -10.05 -11.95
CA LEU A 25 0.40 -8.64 -11.59
C LEU A 25 0.80 -8.38 -10.14
N ALA A 26 0.32 -9.22 -9.22
CA ALA A 26 0.59 -9.11 -7.79
C ALA A 26 0.44 -10.46 -7.09
N GLU A 27 1.06 -10.59 -5.92
CA GLU A 27 0.95 -11.75 -5.05
C GLU A 27 0.76 -11.33 -3.57
N ASN A 28 0.21 -12.24 -2.76
CA ASN A 28 0.01 -11.95 -1.34
C ASN A 28 1.36 -11.81 -0.62
N SER A 29 1.46 -10.81 0.25
CA SER A 29 2.62 -10.67 1.13
C SER A 29 2.44 -11.46 2.43
N GLY A 30 3.51 -11.55 3.24
CA GLY A 30 3.43 -12.09 4.61
C GLY A 30 2.67 -11.20 5.60
N VAL A 31 2.27 -9.99 5.20
CA VAL A 31 1.49 -9.05 6.03
C VAL A 31 0.03 -9.03 5.55
N ARG A 32 -0.90 -9.24 6.49
CA ARG A 32 -2.33 -9.24 6.20
C ARG A 32 -2.77 -7.94 5.54
N GLY A 33 -3.55 -8.05 4.46
CA GLY A 33 -4.05 -6.89 3.72
C GLY A 33 -3.00 -6.20 2.83
N SER A 34 -1.79 -6.75 2.75
CA SER A 34 -0.71 -6.23 1.91
C SER A 34 -0.35 -7.20 0.79
N MET A 35 0.11 -6.67 -0.34
CA MET A 35 0.50 -7.43 -1.52
C MET A 35 1.87 -6.98 -2.03
N VAL A 36 2.59 -7.89 -2.67
CA VAL A 36 3.77 -7.56 -3.47
C VAL A 36 3.29 -7.33 -4.90
N ILE A 37 3.46 -6.09 -5.39
CA ILE A 37 3.13 -5.75 -6.77
C ILE A 37 4.32 -6.16 -7.64
N LYS A 38 4.07 -7.06 -8.60
CA LYS A 38 5.10 -7.65 -9.47
C LYS A 38 5.46 -6.69 -10.62
N PRO A 39 6.58 -6.90 -11.33
CA PRO A 39 7.02 -5.96 -12.36
C PRO A 39 5.96 -5.62 -13.40
N TYR A 40 5.14 -6.59 -13.84
CA TYR A 40 4.09 -6.31 -14.82
C TYR A 40 2.95 -5.46 -14.25
N GLY A 41 2.53 -5.71 -13.00
CA GLY A 41 1.56 -4.86 -12.31
C GLY A 41 2.10 -3.46 -12.02
N PHE A 42 3.37 -3.37 -11.62
CA PHE A 42 4.02 -2.10 -11.31
C PHE A 42 4.22 -1.25 -12.56
N ALA A 43 4.54 -1.85 -13.71
CA ALA A 43 4.66 -1.15 -14.99
C ALA A 43 3.36 -0.45 -15.42
N ILE A 44 2.19 -0.98 -15.05
CA ILE A 44 0.90 -0.31 -15.28
C ILE A 44 0.81 0.94 -14.42
N TRP A 45 1.16 0.83 -13.13
CA TRP A 45 1.20 1.95 -12.21
C TRP A 45 2.17 3.04 -12.67
N GLU A 46 3.39 2.68 -13.10
CA GLU A 46 4.39 3.64 -13.61
C GLU A 46 3.86 4.44 -14.80
N LYS A 47 3.12 3.80 -15.72
CA LYS A 47 2.50 4.48 -16.87
C LYS A 47 1.41 5.46 -16.42
N MET A 48 0.57 5.06 -15.47
CA MET A 48 -0.46 5.94 -14.91
C MET A 48 0.15 7.13 -14.19
N GLN A 49 1.17 6.88 -13.35
CA GLN A 49 1.88 7.92 -12.62
C GLN A 49 2.54 8.91 -13.57
N ALA A 50 3.22 8.44 -14.63
CA ALA A 50 3.90 9.30 -15.59
C ALA A 50 2.92 10.23 -16.32
N GLU A 51 1.75 9.72 -16.72
CA GLU A 51 0.76 10.54 -17.41
C GLU A 51 0.12 11.58 -16.48
N LEU A 52 -0.22 11.20 -15.26
CA LEU A 52 -0.75 12.14 -14.27
C LEU A 52 0.28 13.21 -13.90
N ASP A 53 1.54 12.82 -13.69
CA ASP A 53 2.64 13.73 -13.40
C ASP A 53 2.86 14.76 -14.52
N ARG A 54 2.76 14.33 -15.79
CA ARG A 54 2.77 15.24 -16.95
C ARG A 54 1.65 16.26 -16.86
N MET A 55 0.41 15.81 -16.63
CA MET A 55 -0.77 16.68 -16.53
C MET A 55 -0.68 17.67 -15.36
N PHE A 56 -0.16 17.24 -14.21
CA PHE A 56 0.06 18.12 -13.06
C PHE A 56 1.10 19.21 -13.36
N LYS A 57 2.19 18.86 -14.04
CA LYS A 57 3.22 19.82 -14.45
C LYS A 57 2.72 20.84 -15.46
N GLU A 58 1.84 20.43 -16.39
CA GLU A 58 1.21 21.35 -17.35
C GLU A 58 0.35 22.44 -16.69
N THR A 59 -0.14 22.15 -15.49
CA THR A 59 -0.94 23.09 -14.68
C THR A 59 -0.12 23.80 -13.60
N GLY A 60 1.22 23.69 -13.67
CA GLY A 60 2.15 24.42 -12.79
C GLY A 60 2.41 23.78 -11.43
N HIS A 61 1.95 22.55 -11.19
CA HIS A 61 2.20 21.84 -9.93
C HIS A 61 3.65 21.35 -9.85
N GLN A 62 4.15 21.25 -8.62
CA GLN A 62 5.49 20.76 -8.31
C GLN A 62 5.40 19.61 -7.33
N ASN A 63 6.15 18.54 -7.59
CA ASN A 63 6.24 17.42 -6.66
C ASN A 63 7.05 17.81 -5.43
N ALA A 64 6.57 17.38 -4.26
CA ALA A 64 7.28 17.47 -3.01
C ALA A 64 7.14 16.13 -2.27
N TYR A 65 8.10 15.82 -1.41
CA TYR A 65 8.07 14.63 -0.58
C TYR A 65 8.03 15.04 0.89
N PHE A 66 6.97 14.65 1.59
CA PHE A 66 6.79 14.88 3.01
C PHE A 66 7.11 13.61 3.80
N PRO A 67 7.50 13.73 5.09
CA PRO A 67 7.77 12.57 5.92
C PRO A 67 6.57 11.62 6.03
N LEU A 68 6.83 10.31 5.95
CA LEU A 68 5.80 9.27 6.15
C LEU A 68 5.23 9.29 7.58
N PHE A 69 6.07 9.54 8.57
CA PHE A 69 5.66 9.57 9.97
C PHE A 69 5.15 10.96 10.36
N ILE A 70 3.88 11.03 10.75
CA ILE A 70 3.23 12.26 11.20
C ILE A 70 3.13 12.21 12.74
N PRO A 71 3.60 13.24 13.46
CA PRO A 71 3.43 13.30 14.91
C PRO A 71 1.95 13.24 15.31
N LYS A 72 1.63 12.41 16.31
CA LYS A 72 0.25 12.30 16.84
C LYS A 72 -0.34 13.67 17.20
N SER A 73 0.47 14.58 17.75
CA SER A 73 0.03 15.93 18.12
C SER A 73 -0.41 16.78 16.93
N TYR A 74 0.10 16.51 15.72
CA TYR A 74 -0.31 17.21 14.49
C TYR A 74 -1.59 16.58 13.97
N PHE A 75 -1.66 15.25 14.00
CA PHE A 75 -2.84 14.50 13.58
C PHE A 75 -4.07 14.81 14.45
N SER A 76 -3.89 15.01 15.76
CA SER A 76 -4.98 15.36 16.67
C SER A 76 -5.55 16.77 16.47
N LYS A 77 -4.83 17.69 15.80
CA LYS A 77 -5.34 19.03 15.49
C LYS A 77 -6.40 19.01 14.39
N GLU A 78 -6.35 18.01 13.51
CA GLU A 78 -7.33 17.78 12.44
C GLU A 78 -8.49 16.85 12.90
N ALA A 79 -8.48 16.37 14.15
CA ALA A 79 -9.41 15.34 14.63
C ALA A 79 -10.90 15.70 14.45
N SER A 80 -11.25 16.99 14.45
CA SER A 80 -12.62 17.46 14.16
C SER A 80 -13.09 17.17 12.72
N HIS A 81 -12.21 16.75 11.81
CA HIS A 81 -12.53 16.44 10.41
C HIS A 81 -12.28 14.97 10.06
N VAL A 82 -11.78 14.17 11.01
CA VAL A 82 -11.05 12.91 10.74
C VAL A 82 -11.61 11.74 11.57
N ASP A 83 -12.86 11.82 12.05
CA ASP A 83 -13.51 10.79 12.88
C ASP A 83 -13.46 9.37 12.29
N GLY A 84 -13.43 9.24 10.95
CA GLY A 84 -13.32 7.96 10.26
C GLY A 84 -11.89 7.46 10.05
N PHE A 85 -10.90 8.36 9.92
CA PHE A 85 -9.55 8.00 9.46
C PHE A 85 -8.59 7.68 10.61
N ALA A 86 -8.85 8.21 11.81
CA ALA A 86 -8.03 7.92 12.99
C ALA A 86 -8.02 6.43 13.39
N LYS A 87 -9.08 5.67 13.08
CA LYS A 87 -9.21 4.25 13.45
C LYS A 87 -8.38 3.30 12.59
N GLU A 88 -7.95 3.73 11.41
CA GLU A 88 -7.21 2.91 10.43
C GLU A 88 -5.69 3.19 10.45
N CYS A 89 -5.22 4.09 11.32
CA CYS A 89 -3.81 4.50 11.37
C CYS A 89 -2.95 3.51 12.16
N ALA A 90 -1.88 2.99 11.53
CA ALA A 90 -0.84 2.25 12.23
C ALA A 90 0.01 3.21 13.09
N VAL A 91 0.20 2.89 14.37
CA VAL A 91 0.96 3.72 15.31
C VAL A 91 2.32 3.08 15.58
N VAL A 92 3.39 3.80 15.27
CA VAL A 92 4.75 3.40 15.65
C VAL A 92 5.04 3.85 17.07
N THR A 93 5.21 2.90 17.99
CA THR A 93 5.49 3.17 19.41
C THR A 93 6.92 2.84 19.82
N HIS A 94 7.64 2.08 19.00
CA HIS A 94 9.02 1.66 19.24
C HIS A 94 9.84 1.94 17.97
N TYR A 95 11.06 2.44 18.15
CA TYR A 95 11.89 2.98 17.05
C TYR A 95 13.22 2.27 16.88
N ARG A 96 13.58 1.38 17.81
CA ARG A 96 14.82 0.62 17.72
C ARG A 96 14.65 -0.73 18.35
N LEU A 97 15.39 -1.66 17.80
CA LEU A 97 15.68 -2.94 18.37
C LEU A 97 16.83 -2.81 19.38
N LYS A 98 16.74 -3.46 20.53
CA LYS A 98 17.78 -3.52 21.57
C LYS A 98 18.26 -4.97 21.72
N THR A 99 19.53 -5.17 22.02
CA THR A 99 20.01 -6.50 22.42
C THR A 99 19.38 -6.89 23.76
N ALA A 100 18.86 -8.12 23.86
CA ALA A 100 18.33 -8.66 25.10
C ALA A 100 19.47 -8.78 26.14
N GLU A 101 19.19 -8.42 27.40
CA GLU A 101 20.20 -8.46 28.47
C GLU A 101 20.72 -9.88 28.75
N ASP A 102 19.91 -10.89 28.43
CA ASP A 102 20.24 -12.32 28.56
C ASP A 102 20.98 -12.90 27.34
N GLY A 103 21.27 -12.08 26.33
CA GLY A 103 21.95 -12.51 25.10
C GLY A 103 21.10 -13.37 24.16
N SER A 104 19.80 -13.53 24.42
CA SER A 104 18.87 -14.35 23.59
C SER A 104 18.57 -13.76 22.22
N GLY A 105 19.04 -12.54 21.93
CA GLY A 105 18.92 -11.90 20.63
C GLY A 105 18.50 -10.45 20.76
N VAL A 106 17.45 -10.08 20.03
CA VAL A 106 17.05 -8.70 19.82
C VAL A 106 15.58 -8.51 20.22
N VAL A 107 15.32 -7.55 21.10
CA VAL A 107 14.00 -7.16 21.61
C VAL A 107 13.61 -5.77 21.11
N VAL A 108 12.31 -5.48 21.12
CA VAL A 108 11.75 -4.16 20.80
C VAL A 108 11.68 -3.29 22.06
#